data_AF-A0AAP0Q8J5-F1
#
_entry.id   AF-A0AAP0Q8J5-F1
#
_cell.length_a   1.000
_cell.length_b   1.000
_cell.length_c   1.000
_cell.angle_alpha   90.00
_cell.angle_beta   90.00
_cell.angle_gamma   90.00
#
_symmetry.space_group_name_H-M   'P 1'
#
loop_
_entity.id
_entity.type
_entity.pdbx_description
1 polymer ?
#
loop_
_entity_poly.entity_id
_entity_poly.type
_entity_poly.pdbx_seq_one_letter_code
_entity_poly.pdbx_strand_id
1 'polypeptide(L)'
;MVEDWVSQANTRQRKGRAGRVNPGFCFCLYTQHRYKNLMRPYQVPEMLRMPLEELCLQIKSLSLGYIKPFLMRAIKPPQEEAIASTLSVIYVVDMIFLIYIYIF
;
A
#
# COMPACT_ATOMS: atom_id res chain seq x y z
N MET A 1 5.47 10.81 -6.07
CA MET A 1 4.04 10.56 -5.77
C MET A 1 3.27 11.03 -7.00
N VAL A 2 2.55 10.15 -7.69
CA VAL A 2 1.78 10.55 -8.88
C VAL A 2 0.42 11.07 -8.41
N GLU A 3 -0.01 12.22 -8.93
CA GLU A 3 -1.33 12.76 -8.62
C GLU A 3 -2.43 11.85 -9.17
N ASP A 4 -3.37 11.45 -8.30
CA ASP A 4 -4.53 10.63 -8.67
C ASP A 4 -5.79 11.16 -8.00
N TRP A 5 -6.94 10.85 -8.60
CA TRP A 5 -8.23 11.26 -8.10
C TRP A 5 -8.62 10.49 -6.85
N VAL A 6 -9.30 11.18 -5.93
CA VAL A 6 -9.82 10.55 -4.71
C VAL A 6 -10.88 9.50 -5.02
N SER A 7 -10.92 8.44 -4.21
CA SER A 7 -12.00 7.46 -4.26
C SER A 7 -13.31 8.00 -3.68
N GLN A 8 -14.44 7.39 -4.04
CA GLN A 8 -15.75 7.74 -3.48
C GLN A 8 -15.78 7.57 -1.97
N ALA A 9 -15.15 6.51 -1.45
CA ALA A 9 -14.99 6.27 -0.01
C ALA A 9 -14.23 7.41 0.68
N ASN A 10 -13.12 7.88 0.10
CA ASN A 10 -12.34 8.97 0.66
C ASN A 10 -13.14 10.27 0.71
N THR A 11 -13.91 10.58 -0.34
CA THR A 11 -14.76 11.78 -0.30
C THR A 11 -15.86 11.66 0.74
N ARG A 12 -16.50 10.49 0.88
CA ARG A 12 -17.50 10.25 1.92
C ARG A 12 -16.91 10.46 3.31
N GLN A 13 -15.68 9.98 3.55
CA GLN A 13 -14.98 10.24 4.80
C GLN A 13 -14.70 11.73 5.03
N ARG A 14 -14.24 12.47 4.01
CA ARG A 14 -13.99 13.92 4.12
C ARG A 14 -15.27 14.70 4.41
N LYS A 15 -16.37 14.37 3.74
CA LYS A 15 -17.70 14.93 4.03
C LYS A 15 -18.12 14.71 5.48
N GLY A 16 -17.85 13.52 6.03
CA GLY A 16 -18.17 13.19 7.43
C GLY A 16 -17.43 14.05 8.47
N ARG A 17 -16.31 14.69 8.11
CA ARG A 17 -15.57 15.56 9.04
C ARG A 17 -16.28 16.86 9.37
N ALA A 18 -17.11 17.38 8.46
CA ALA A 18 -17.79 18.66 8.65
C ALA A 18 -18.98 18.60 9.62
N GLY A 19 -19.52 17.42 9.90
CA GLY A 19 -20.76 17.23 10.67
C GLY A 19 -20.59 16.73 12.10
N ARG A 20 -19.42 16.92 12.74
CA ARG A 20 -19.14 16.34 14.07
C ARG A 20 -19.84 17.03 15.23
N VAL A 21 -19.92 18.35 15.17
CA VAL A 21 -20.42 19.19 16.28
C VAL A 21 -21.75 19.84 15.92
N ASN A 22 -21.87 20.31 14.68
CA ASN A 22 -23.06 20.95 14.12
C ASN A 22 -23.20 20.56 12.64
N PRO A 23 -24.37 20.78 12.01
CA PRO A 23 -24.51 20.66 10.57
C PRO A 23 -23.45 21.51 9.85
N GLY A 24 -22.68 20.89 8.96
CA GLY A 24 -21.59 21.53 8.24
C GLY A 24 -21.66 21.29 6.74
N PHE A 25 -20.94 22.13 5.99
CA PHE A 25 -20.86 22.06 4.55
C PHE A 25 -19.54 21.42 4.09
N CYS A 26 -19.58 20.68 2.98
CA CYS A 26 -18.41 20.10 2.35
C CYS A 26 -18.45 20.42 0.85
N PHE A 27 -17.51 21.24 0.40
CA PHE A 27 -17.38 21.60 -1.01
C PHE A 27 -16.46 20.61 -1.73
N CYS A 28 -16.97 20.01 -2.80
CA CYS A 28 -16.27 19.02 -3.58
C CYS A 28 -15.91 19.60 -4.96
N LEU A 29 -14.62 19.71 -5.27
CA LEU A 29 -14.12 20.30 -6.52
C LEU A 29 -14.07 19.26 -7.66
N TYR A 30 -15.23 18.67 -7.98
CA TYR A 30 -15.38 17.73 -9.10
C TYR A 30 -16.85 17.66 -9.54
N THR A 31 -17.10 17.23 -10.77
CA THR A 31 -18.46 17.10 -11.30
C THR A 31 -19.16 15.84 -10.78
N GLN A 32 -20.50 15.88 -10.73
CA GLN A 32 -21.29 14.71 -10.32
C GLN A 32 -21.08 13.50 -11.27
N HIS A 33 -20.89 13.77 -12.57
CA HIS A 33 -20.54 12.74 -13.54
C HIS A 33 -19.22 12.04 -13.16
N ARG A 34 -18.19 12.81 -12.79
CA ARG A 34 -16.89 12.26 -12.37
C ARG A 34 -17.03 11.38 -11.13
N TYR A 35 -17.79 11.84 -10.13
CA TYR A 35 -18.05 11.06 -8.91
C TYR A 35 -18.73 9.72 -9.18
N LYS A 36 -19.77 9.71 -10.02
CA LYS A 36 -20.59 8.50 -10.26
C LYS A 36 -19.93 7.51 -11.22
N ASN A 37 -19.27 8.02 -12.27
CA ASN A 37 -18.87 7.18 -13.42
C ASN A 37 -17.37 6.94 -13.52
N LEU A 38 -16.54 7.85 -12.99
CA LEU A 38 -15.09 7.82 -13.22
C LEU A 38 -14.29 7.55 -11.94
N MET A 39 -14.78 7.98 -10.78
CA MET A 39 -14.12 7.74 -9.50
C MET A 39 -14.29 6.29 -9.04
N ARG A 40 -13.19 5.67 -8.63
CA ARG A 40 -13.20 4.33 -8.04
C ARG A 40 -13.96 4.34 -6.71
N PRO A 41 -14.72 3.28 -6.38
CA PRO A 41 -15.43 3.21 -5.10
C PRO A 41 -14.46 3.23 -3.90
N TYR A 42 -13.35 2.50 -4.03
CA TYR A 42 -12.30 2.39 -3.02
C TYR A 42 -10.93 2.66 -3.65
N GLN A 43 -9.99 3.15 -2.84
CA GLN A 43 -8.60 3.29 -3.26
C GLN A 43 -7.94 1.92 -3.32
N VAL A 44 -7.02 1.74 -4.27
CA VAL A 44 -6.25 0.50 -4.37
C VAL A 44 -5.37 0.37 -3.12
N PRO A 45 -5.35 -0.80 -2.46
CA PRO A 45 -4.52 -1.05 -1.29
C PRO A 45 -3.06 -0.65 -1.52
N GLU A 46 -2.44 -0.12 -0.48
CA GLU A 46 -1.04 0.33 -0.50
C GLU A 46 -0.07 -0.80 -0.86
N MET A 47 -0.29 -2.00 -0.33
CA MET A 47 0.47 -3.22 -0.64
C MET A 47 0.54 -3.55 -2.14
N LEU A 48 -0.44 -3.12 -2.94
CA LEU A 48 -0.47 -3.37 -4.39
C LEU A 48 0.14 -2.23 -5.21
N ARG A 49 0.52 -1.11 -4.57
CA ARG A 49 1.01 0.10 -5.24
C ARG A 49 2.42 0.50 -4.82
N MET A 50 2.88 0.00 -3.68
CA MET A 50 4.18 0.32 -3.12
C MET A 50 5.14 -0.86 -3.28
N PRO A 51 6.44 -0.56 -3.38
CA PRO A 51 7.45 -1.59 -3.48
C PRO A 51 7.54 -2.31 -2.11
N LEU A 52 7.80 -3.62 -2.13
CA LEU A 52 7.53 -4.51 -0.99
C LEU A 52 8.73 -4.69 -0.06
N GLU A 53 9.84 -3.98 -0.29
CA GLU A 53 11.13 -4.21 0.39
C GLU A 53 10.99 -4.01 1.90
N GLU A 54 10.40 -2.89 2.31
CA GLU A 54 10.18 -2.58 3.72
C GLU A 54 9.29 -3.63 4.40
N LEU A 55 8.20 -4.03 3.74
CA LEU A 55 7.30 -5.05 4.27
C LEU A 55 7.99 -6.41 4.41
N CYS A 56 8.79 -6.81 3.43
CA CYS A 56 9.54 -8.06 3.46
C CYS A 56 10.64 -8.06 4.54
N LEU A 57 11.31 -6.93 4.75
CA LEU A 57 12.27 -6.76 5.85
C LEU A 57 11.58 -6.84 7.21
N GLN A 58 10.39 -6.24 7.36
CA GLN A 58 9.58 -6.37 8.57
C GLN A 58 9.18 -7.83 8.84
N ILE A 59 8.76 -8.57 7.82
CA ILE A 59 8.43 -10.00 7.92
C ILE A 59 9.63 -10.81 8.45
N LYS A 60 10.84 -10.52 7.94
CA LYS A 60 12.08 -11.14 8.42
C LYS A 60 12.41 -10.75 9.86
N SER A 61 12.35 -9.46 10.19
CA SER A 61 12.63 -8.95 11.54
C SER A 61 11.72 -9.56 12.60
N LEU A 62 10.44 -9.75 12.26
CA LEU A 62 9.45 -10.38 13.12
C LEU A 62 9.47 -11.92 13.09
N SER A 63 10.39 -12.53 12.34
CA SER A 63 10.52 -13.99 12.20
C SER A 63 9.21 -14.70 11.79
N LEU A 64 8.42 -14.08 10.91
CA LEU A 64 7.09 -14.58 10.50
C LEU A 64 7.14 -15.71 9.44
N GLY A 65 8.33 -16.29 9.22
CA GLY A 65 8.59 -17.36 8.26
C GLY A 65 8.94 -16.85 6.86
N TYR A 66 8.68 -17.70 5.85
CA TYR A 66 9.00 -17.36 4.46
C TYR A 66 8.10 -16.24 3.92
N ILE A 67 8.72 -15.26 3.28
CA ILE A 67 8.07 -14.04 2.75
C ILE A 67 6.94 -14.36 1.77
N LYS A 68 7.19 -15.18 0.74
CA LYS A 68 6.19 -15.49 -0.30
C LYS A 68 4.93 -16.17 0.30
N PRO A 69 5.04 -17.28 1.03
CA PRO A 69 3.88 -17.90 1.70
C PRO A 69 3.15 -16.97 2.67
N PHE A 70 3.87 -16.09 3.37
CA PHE A 70 3.26 -15.12 4.27
C PHE A 70 2.39 -14.11 3.51
N LEU A 71 2.92 -13.48 2.46
CA LEU A 71 2.21 -12.48 1.66
C LEU A 71 1.00 -13.06 0.92
N MET A 72 1.07 -14.33 0.51
CA MET A 72 -0.05 -15.01 -0.16
C MET A 72 -1.25 -15.25 0.76
N ARG A 73 -1.10 -15.17 2.08
CA ARG A 73 -2.20 -15.27 3.05
C ARG A 73 -2.96 -13.95 3.25
N ALA A 74 -2.48 -12.84 2.67
CA ALA A 74 -3.13 -11.54 2.81
C ALA A 74 -4.51 -11.50 2.13
N ILE A 75 -5.40 -10.61 2.59
CA ILE A 75 -6.75 -10.43 2.05
C ILE A 75 -6.75 -10.16 0.53
N LYS A 76 -5.74 -9.42 0.07
CA LYS A 76 -5.46 -9.20 -1.36
C LYS A 76 -3.96 -9.40 -1.56
N PRO A 77 -3.53 -10.58 -2.06
CA PRO A 77 -2.11 -10.84 -2.24
C PRO A 77 -1.52 -9.95 -3.34
N PRO A 78 -0.25 -9.55 -3.22
CA PRO A 78 0.47 -8.86 -4.29
C PRO A 78 0.72 -9.78 -5.48
N GLN A 79 1.03 -9.18 -6.65
CA GLN A 79 1.40 -9.92 -7.85
C GLN A 79 2.70 -10.70 -7.61
N GLU A 80 2.81 -11.92 -8.15
CA GLU A 80 3.97 -12.78 -7.94
C GLU A 80 5.26 -12.15 -8.49
N GLU A 81 5.16 -11.41 -9.59
CA GLU A 81 6.27 -10.69 -10.20
C GLU A 81 6.83 -9.62 -9.26
N ALA A 82 5.94 -8.92 -8.53
CA ALA A 82 6.35 -7.92 -7.55
C ALA A 82 7.09 -8.57 -6.36
N ILE A 83 6.60 -9.73 -5.89
CA ILE A 83 7.26 -10.50 -4.84
C ILE A 83 8.65 -10.97 -5.31
N ALA A 84 8.74 -11.52 -6.53
CA ALA A 84 10.00 -12.01 -7.08
C ALA A 84 11.04 -10.90 -7.25
N SER A 85 10.61 -9.74 -7.77
CA SER A 85 11.46 -8.56 -7.92
C SER A 85 12.02 -8.10 -6.57
N THR A 86 11.17 -7.93 -5.57
CA THR A 86 11.62 -7.52 -4.22
C THR A 86 12.50 -8.57 -3.55
N LEU A 87 12.22 -9.87 -3.71
CA LEU A 87 13.08 -10.93 -3.18
C LEU A 87 14.50 -10.85 -3.75
N SER A 88 14.64 -10.57 -5.04
CA SER A 88 15.96 -10.43 -5.67
C SER A 88 16.79 -9.30 -5.04
N VAL A 89 16.16 -8.17 -4.72
CA VAL A 89 16.79 -7.03 -4.04
C VAL A 89 17.20 -7.41 -2.62
N ILE A 90 16.32 -8.09 -1.88
CA ILE A 90 16.59 -8.46 -0.49
C ILE A 90 17.74 -9.46 -0.37
N TYR A 91 17.82 -10.45 -1.28
CA TYR A 91 18.94 -11.39 -1.28
C TYR A 91 20.29 -10.69 -1.49
N VAL A 92 20.33 -9.66 -2.33
CA VAL A 92 21.55 -8.85 -2.50
C VAL A 92 21.91 -8.12 -1.21
N VAL A 93 20.93 -7.51 -0.53
CA VAL A 93 21.15 -6.81 0.74
C VAL A 93 21.60 -7.76 1.85
N ASP A 94 20.97 -8.93 1.98
CA ASP A 94 21.38 -9.97 2.93
C ASP A 94 22.80 -10.46 2.64
N MET A 95 23.15 -10.68 1.36
CA MET A 95 24.49 -11.11 0.97
C MET A 95 25.54 -10.06 1.35
N ILE A 96 25.27 -8.78 1.11
CA ILE A 96 26.17 -7.69 1.52
C ILE A 96 26.34 -7.66 3.04
N PHE A 97 25.24 -7.84 3.79
CA PHE A 97 25.27 -7.85 5.25
C PHE A 97 26.06 -9.04 5.81
N LEU A 98 25.88 -10.24 5.24
CA LEU A 98 26.66 -11.41 5.60
C LEU A 98 28.14 -11.21 5.28
N ILE A 99 28.46 -10.73 4.08
CA ILE A 99 29.86 -10.42 3.70
C ILE A 99 30.48 -9.42 4.67
N TYR A 100 29.74 -8.39 5.09
CA TYR A 100 30.21 -7.41 6.06
C TYR A 100 30.52 -8.05 7.42
N ILE A 101 29.64 -8.91 7.94
CA ILE A 101 29.85 -9.64 9.22
C ILE A 101 31.00 -10.66 9.14
N TYR A 102 31.22 -11.29 7.99
CA TYR A 102 32.26 -12.31 7.85
C TYR A 102 33.65 -11.72 7.54
N ILE A 103 33.72 -10.51 6.96
CA ILE A 103 34.98 -9.86 6.58
C ILE A 103 35.48 -8.87 7.66
N PHE A 104 34.59 -8.27 8.46
CA PHE A 104 34.92 -7.37 9.57
C PHE A 104 34.53 -7.97 10.91
#